data_AF-A0A932PCP9-F1
#
_entry.id   AF-A0A932PCP9-F1
#
_cell.length_a   1.000
_cell.length_b   1.000
_cell.length_c   1.000
_cell.angle_alpha   90.00
_cell.angle_beta   90.00
_cell.angle_gamma   90.00
#
_symmetry.space_group_name_H-M   'P 1'
#
loop_
_entity.id
_entity.type
_entity.pdbx_description
1 polymer ?
#
loop_
_entity_poly.entity_id
_entity_poly.type
_entity_poly.pdbx_seq_one_letter_code
_entity_poly.pdbx_strand_id
1 'polypeptide(L)'
;MSELSPHQSAIRPGVPGQSAISAEVISIGTELTSGRNLDTNSQWLSVELGKIGVPVHYHTTVGDNLDENVAVLRTALERAHLVIITGGLGPTQDDLTREAMAAVAGVGLEFHAPSFEGIQQMFARRNRPMPERNRVQALFPAGSEPIANFHGTAPGIWMWLGRDPGARTEERGPKSAVPSSILDPQSSILGLRPSVLLVAMPGVPSEMYRMFTDQVRPRLIETFGLRRMIVHRKINVFGAGESDVESRLLDLTQRGRQPEVGITVHDATISLRVAAACETEAEAQQLIEPTARTIYERLGKLVFGEGDDELEHVVARMLQSRRLTLATAEGCTGGIVAQRLTAIPGASRWYRGGVVAYAHEIKHDWLDVPTDLVDA
;
A
#
# COMPACT_ATOMS: atom_id res chain seq x y z
N MET A 1 0.99 -32.98 31.04
CA MET A 1 1.85 -31.89 31.55
C MET A 1 3.09 -31.85 30.66
N SER A 2 3.05 -31.02 29.62
CA SER A 2 4.23 -30.74 28.78
C SER A 2 4.33 -29.22 28.70
N GLU A 3 5.45 -28.70 29.20
CA GLU A 3 5.73 -27.27 29.31
C GLU A 3 5.82 -26.63 27.92
N LEU A 4 5.03 -25.58 27.73
CA LEU A 4 5.11 -24.66 26.58
C LEU A 4 6.31 -23.75 26.79
N SER A 5 7.29 -23.86 25.89
CA SER A 5 8.43 -22.93 25.82
C SER A 5 7.96 -21.58 25.27
N PRO A 6 8.38 -20.43 25.85
CA PRO A 6 7.92 -19.12 25.45
C PRO A 6 8.50 -18.69 24.10
N HIS A 7 7.62 -18.27 23.18
CA HIS A 7 7.96 -17.64 21.91
C HIS A 7 8.83 -16.38 22.14
N GLN A 8 10.14 -16.51 21.94
CA GLN A 8 11.02 -15.36 21.73
C GLN A 8 10.78 -14.82 20.31
N SER A 9 10.20 -13.62 20.22
CA SER A 9 10.11 -12.83 18.99
C SER A 9 11.51 -12.29 18.66
N ALA A 10 12.29 -13.08 17.94
CA ALA A 10 13.55 -12.64 17.38
C ALA A 10 13.27 -11.91 16.06
N ILE A 11 13.72 -10.65 15.98
CA ILE A 11 13.86 -9.90 14.73
C ILE A 11 14.53 -10.83 13.71
N ARG A 12 13.85 -11.12 12.59
CA ARG A 12 14.41 -11.97 11.53
C ARG A 12 15.68 -11.29 11.00
N PRO A 13 16.79 -12.03 10.85
CA PRO A 13 18.01 -11.43 10.30
C PRO A 13 17.74 -10.99 8.86
N GLY A 14 17.84 -9.67 8.65
CA GLY A 14 17.90 -9.10 7.31
C GLY A 14 19.13 -9.62 6.56
N VAL A 15 19.05 -9.56 5.23
CA VAL A 15 20.15 -9.87 4.31
C VAL A 15 21.44 -9.16 4.76
N PRO A 16 22.62 -9.81 4.74
CA PRO A 16 23.87 -9.19 5.17
C PRO A 16 24.18 -7.96 4.30
N GLY A 17 24.25 -6.76 4.89
CA GLY A 17 24.82 -5.58 4.22
C GLY A 17 24.15 -4.22 4.44
N GLN A 18 23.00 -4.11 5.12
CA GLN A 18 22.41 -2.85 5.63
C GLN A 18 21.13 -3.20 6.42
N SER A 19 20.94 -2.63 7.61
CA SER A 19 19.71 -2.83 8.39
C SER A 19 18.50 -2.31 7.61
N ALA A 20 17.69 -3.21 7.05
CA ALA A 20 16.51 -2.84 6.28
C ALA A 20 15.49 -2.16 7.19
N ILE A 21 15.17 -0.90 6.90
CA ILE A 21 14.12 -0.15 7.58
C ILE A 21 12.79 -0.80 7.26
N SER A 22 12.00 -1.06 8.28
CA SER A 22 10.66 -1.62 8.16
C SER A 22 9.62 -0.63 8.67
N ALA A 23 8.46 -0.65 8.03
CA ALA A 23 7.33 0.19 8.41
C ALA A 23 6.14 -0.61 8.94
N GLU A 24 5.35 0.06 9.78
CA GLU A 24 3.98 -0.29 10.10
C GLU A 24 3.06 0.85 9.66
N VAL A 25 1.92 0.50 9.06
CA VAL A 25 0.86 1.46 8.73
C VAL A 25 -0.29 1.27 9.70
N ILE A 26 -0.70 2.35 10.36
CA ILE A 26 -1.83 2.37 11.30
C ILE A 26 -2.93 3.25 10.71
N SER A 27 -4.10 2.65 10.47
CA SER A 27 -5.30 3.38 10.07
C SER A 27 -6.23 3.55 11.27
N ILE A 28 -6.58 4.79 11.57
CA ILE A 28 -7.46 5.16 12.68
C ILE A 28 -8.80 5.61 12.11
N GLY A 29 -9.87 4.91 12.50
CA GLY A 29 -11.24 5.25 12.15
C GLY A 29 -12.22 4.13 12.48
N THR A 30 -13.27 4.46 13.23
CA THR A 30 -14.33 3.50 13.64
C THR A 30 -15.11 2.96 12.45
N GLU A 31 -15.23 3.73 11.38
CA GLU A 31 -15.82 3.30 10.10
C GLU A 31 -15.02 2.20 9.41
N LEU A 32 -13.71 2.12 9.67
CA LEU A 32 -12.84 1.06 9.14
C LEU A 32 -12.99 -0.23 9.96
N THR A 33 -12.94 -0.14 11.28
CA THR A 33 -13.10 -1.32 12.16
C THR A 33 -14.51 -1.89 12.14
N SER A 34 -15.53 -1.06 11.90
CA SER A 34 -16.91 -1.50 11.68
C SER A 34 -17.16 -2.09 10.29
N GLY A 35 -16.19 -2.01 9.37
CA GLY A 35 -16.32 -2.51 8.00
C GLY A 35 -17.23 -1.68 7.11
N ARG A 36 -17.64 -0.48 7.54
CA ARG A 36 -18.44 0.44 6.71
C ARG A 36 -17.64 0.95 5.52
N ASN A 37 -16.35 1.20 5.73
CA ASN A 37 -15.43 1.64 4.70
C ASN A 37 -14.27 0.64 4.57
N LEU A 38 -13.84 0.40 3.33
CA LEU A 38 -12.61 -0.36 3.05
C LEU A 38 -11.38 0.52 3.28
N ASP A 39 -10.38 0.01 3.99
CA ASP A 39 -9.09 0.69 4.17
C ASP A 39 -8.24 0.62 2.90
N THR A 40 -8.47 1.56 2.00
CA THR A 40 -7.66 1.72 0.78
C THR A 40 -6.37 2.51 1.03
N ASN A 41 -6.28 3.23 2.15
CA ASN A 41 -5.11 4.05 2.49
C ASN A 41 -3.91 3.18 2.86
N SER A 42 -4.09 2.13 3.68
CA SER A 42 -3.01 1.21 4.03
C SER A 42 -2.40 0.52 2.81
N GLN A 43 -3.27 0.11 1.87
CA GLN A 43 -2.84 -0.46 0.59
C GLN A 43 -1.99 0.55 -0.20
N TRP A 44 -2.49 1.77 -0.39
CA TRP A 44 -1.81 2.81 -1.16
C TRP A 44 -0.45 3.18 -0.55
N LEU A 45 -0.40 3.38 0.76
CA LEU A 45 0.83 3.70 1.50
C LEU A 45 1.87 2.59 1.38
N SER A 46 1.46 1.33 1.39
CA SER A 46 2.40 0.20 1.25
C SER A 46 3.03 0.13 -0.12
N VAL A 47 2.24 0.41 -1.16
CA VAL A 47 2.76 0.50 -2.53
C VAL A 47 3.76 1.65 -2.63
N GLU A 48 3.44 2.82 -2.08
CA GLU A 48 4.30 3.99 -2.16
C GLU A 48 5.58 3.88 -1.32
N LEU A 49 5.52 3.25 -0.14
CA LEU A 49 6.69 2.94 0.68
C LEU A 49 7.58 1.89 0.00
N GLY A 50 6.99 0.90 -0.66
CA GLY A 50 7.71 -0.07 -1.47
C GLY A 50 8.53 0.58 -2.59
N LYS A 51 8.01 1.63 -3.24
CA LYS A 51 8.73 2.40 -4.27
C LYS A 51 10.00 3.08 -3.77
N ILE A 52 10.12 3.31 -2.46
CA ILE A 52 11.32 3.85 -1.81
C ILE A 52 12.06 2.81 -0.97
N GLY A 53 11.75 1.52 -1.17
CA GLY A 53 12.50 0.42 -0.57
C GLY A 53 12.17 0.16 0.90
N VAL A 54 11.06 0.70 1.41
CA VAL A 54 10.61 0.50 2.79
C VAL A 54 9.50 -0.55 2.81
N PRO A 55 9.79 -1.82 3.16
CA PRO A 55 8.76 -2.84 3.30
C PRO A 55 7.83 -2.52 4.48
N VAL A 56 6.53 -2.60 4.24
CA VAL A 56 5.52 -2.59 5.30
C VAL A 56 5.27 -4.01 5.77
N HIS A 57 5.47 -4.27 7.07
CA HIS A 57 5.28 -5.61 7.65
C HIS A 57 3.94 -5.78 8.36
N TYR A 58 3.35 -4.68 8.82
CA TYR A 58 2.11 -4.69 9.57
C TYR A 58 1.19 -3.60 9.07
N HIS A 59 -0.08 -3.96 8.86
CA HIS A 59 -1.19 -3.03 8.84
C HIS A 59 -1.98 -3.24 10.12
N THR A 60 -2.25 -2.16 10.84
CA THR A 60 -3.10 -2.20 12.02
C THR A 60 -4.23 -1.20 11.84
N THR A 61 -5.47 -1.65 12.00
CA THR A 61 -6.65 -0.78 11.96
C THR A 61 -7.24 -0.70 13.36
N VAL A 62 -7.52 0.50 13.84
CA VAL A 62 -8.04 0.76 15.19
C VAL A 62 -9.14 1.82 15.14
N GLY A 63 -10.10 1.72 16.06
CA GLY A 63 -11.21 2.67 16.17
C GLY A 63 -10.78 3.98 16.83
N ASP A 64 -11.72 4.91 16.97
CA ASP A 64 -11.47 6.24 17.54
C ASP A 64 -11.48 6.22 19.08
N ASN A 65 -10.60 5.42 19.68
CA ASN A 65 -10.43 5.33 21.12
C ASN A 65 -8.98 5.64 21.51
N LEU A 66 -8.79 6.58 22.44
CA LEU A 66 -7.46 7.05 22.82
C LEU A 66 -6.58 5.95 23.42
N ASP A 67 -7.11 5.14 24.34
CA ASP A 67 -6.33 4.11 25.02
C ASP A 67 -5.92 2.99 24.05
N GLU A 68 -6.82 2.61 23.15
CA GLU A 68 -6.54 1.64 22.07
C GLU A 68 -5.49 2.18 21.10
N ASN A 69 -5.61 3.44 20.67
CA ASN A 69 -4.63 4.10 19.81
C ASN A 69 -3.24 4.14 20.47
N VAL A 70 -3.17 4.46 21.75
CA VAL A 70 -1.91 4.45 22.53
C VAL A 70 -1.32 3.04 22.62
N ALA A 71 -2.15 2.02 22.86
CA ALA A 71 -1.70 0.63 22.95
C ALA A 71 -1.16 0.11 21.60
N VAL A 72 -1.85 0.42 20.50
CA VAL A 72 -1.42 0.08 19.14
C VAL A 72 -0.11 0.77 18.80
N LEU A 73 -0.01 2.08 19.05
CA LEU A 73 1.22 2.83 18.83
C LEU A 73 2.39 2.24 19.62
N ARG A 74 2.24 1.98 20.93
CA ARG A 74 3.28 1.34 21.75
C ARG A 74 3.76 0.01 21.17
N THR A 75 2.83 -0.81 20.68
CA THR A 75 3.17 -2.09 20.03
C THR A 75 3.95 -1.88 18.74
N ALA A 76 3.53 -0.93 17.90
CA ALA A 76 4.23 -0.60 16.66
C ALA A 76 5.67 -0.11 16.90
N LEU A 77 5.89 0.70 17.94
CA LEU A 77 7.23 1.18 18.35
C LEU A 77 8.20 0.06 18.73
N GLU A 78 7.72 -1.13 19.08
CA GLU A 78 8.57 -2.27 19.44
C GLU A 78 9.05 -3.07 18.22
N ARG A 79 8.38 -2.94 17.06
CA ARG A 79 8.58 -3.82 15.90
C ARG A 79 8.82 -3.11 14.57
N ALA A 80 8.75 -1.78 14.54
CA ALA A 80 8.95 -0.98 13.34
C ALA A 80 9.93 0.17 13.57
N HIS A 81 10.63 0.57 12.51
CA HIS A 81 11.51 1.74 12.49
C HIS A 81 10.77 3.01 12.05
N LEU A 82 9.72 2.82 11.25
CA LEU A 82 8.82 3.84 10.74
C LEU A 82 7.38 3.45 11.04
N VAL A 83 6.62 4.36 11.64
CA VAL A 83 5.18 4.20 11.87
C VAL A 83 4.45 5.28 11.09
N ILE A 84 3.71 4.89 10.05
CA ILE A 84 2.86 5.81 9.29
C ILE A 84 1.43 5.68 9.81
N ILE A 85 0.82 6.80 10.20
CA ILE A 85 -0.53 6.85 10.73
C ILE A 85 -1.42 7.62 9.74
N THR A 86 -2.61 7.13 9.46
CA THR A 86 -3.62 7.82 8.65
C THR A 86 -4.96 7.86 9.37
N GLY A 87 -5.57 9.05 9.43
CA GLY A 87 -6.83 9.25 10.15
C GLY A 87 -6.67 9.96 11.50
N GLY A 88 -7.80 10.36 12.09
CA GLY A 88 -7.88 10.99 13.42
C GLY A 88 -7.18 12.35 13.58
N LEU A 89 -6.95 13.10 12.49
CA LEU A 89 -6.37 14.45 12.50
C LEU A 89 -7.38 15.57 12.17
N GLY A 90 -8.65 15.23 11.96
CA GLY A 90 -9.71 16.21 11.79
C GLY A 90 -9.98 17.05 13.05
N PRO A 91 -11.01 17.90 13.02
CA PRO A 91 -11.34 18.75 14.16
C PRO A 91 -12.27 18.08 15.18
N THR A 92 -12.81 16.88 14.95
CA THR A 92 -13.92 16.27 15.74
C THR A 92 -13.48 15.75 17.12
N GLN A 93 -14.39 15.14 17.91
CA GLN A 93 -14.01 14.58 19.24
C GLN A 93 -13.30 13.24 19.08
N ASP A 94 -13.59 12.58 17.97
CA ASP A 94 -13.09 11.25 17.64
C ASP A 94 -11.68 11.35 17.02
N ASP A 95 -11.27 12.55 16.59
CA ASP A 95 -9.94 12.83 16.03
C ASP A 95 -8.83 12.91 17.10
N LEU A 96 -8.40 11.73 17.58
CA LEU A 96 -7.53 11.54 18.75
C LEU A 96 -6.05 11.22 18.41
N THR A 97 -5.64 11.29 17.14
CA THR A 97 -4.29 10.88 16.72
C THR A 97 -3.19 11.74 17.35
N ARG A 98 -3.40 13.06 17.48
CA ARG A 98 -2.44 13.98 18.13
C ARG A 98 -2.24 13.63 19.59
N GLU A 99 -3.34 13.40 20.29
CA GLU A 99 -3.40 13.06 21.71
C GLU A 99 -2.71 11.72 21.95
N ALA A 100 -2.97 10.72 21.09
CA ALA A 100 -2.32 9.41 21.18
C ALA A 100 -0.80 9.50 20.96
N MET A 101 -0.34 10.27 19.96
CA MET A 101 1.08 10.52 19.71
C MET A 101 1.75 11.24 20.89
N ALA A 102 1.12 12.26 21.45
CA ALA A 102 1.63 12.97 22.62
C ALA A 102 1.74 12.06 23.85
N ALA A 103 0.72 11.21 24.07
CA ALA A 103 0.69 10.26 25.18
C ALA A 103 1.78 9.18 25.08
N VAL A 104 2.08 8.65 23.90
CA VAL A 104 3.20 7.68 23.74
C VAL A 104 4.57 8.33 23.87
N ALA A 105 4.67 9.61 23.50
CA ALA A 105 5.89 10.40 23.66
C ALA A 105 6.12 10.89 25.09
N GLY A 106 5.07 10.91 25.93
CA GLY A 106 5.13 11.49 27.27
C GLY A 106 5.26 13.02 27.26
N VAL A 107 4.73 13.69 26.24
CA VAL A 107 4.79 15.15 26.08
C VAL A 107 3.39 15.78 26.04
N GLY A 108 3.32 17.09 26.24
CA GLY A 108 2.08 17.87 26.06
C GLY A 108 1.82 18.23 24.60
N LEU A 109 0.66 18.84 24.34
CA LEU A 109 0.36 19.47 23.06
C LEU A 109 0.71 20.96 23.08
N GLU A 110 1.33 21.44 22.02
CA GLU A 110 1.71 22.84 21.82
C GLU A 110 0.96 23.44 20.64
N PHE A 111 0.58 24.72 20.79
CA PHE A 111 -0.13 25.45 19.75
C PHE A 111 0.85 26.04 18.73
N HIS A 112 0.69 25.66 17.47
CA HIS A 112 1.52 26.15 16.37
C HIS A 112 0.78 27.25 15.59
N ALA A 113 1.11 28.51 15.88
CA ALA A 113 0.45 29.68 15.27
C ALA A 113 0.51 29.68 13.72
N PRO A 114 1.62 29.34 13.05
CA PRO A 114 1.64 29.30 11.58
C PRO A 114 0.67 28.27 10.97
N SER A 115 0.51 27.11 11.62
CA SER A 115 -0.48 26.11 11.18
C SER A 115 -1.90 26.66 11.33
N PHE A 116 -2.19 27.34 12.44
CA PHE A 116 -3.50 27.97 12.67
C PHE A 116 -3.81 29.05 11.62
N GLU A 117 -2.85 29.92 11.31
CA GLU A 117 -2.99 30.93 10.25
C GLU A 117 -3.27 30.28 8.89
N GLY A 118 -2.58 29.19 8.55
CA GLY A 118 -2.85 28.42 7.33
C GLY A 118 -4.28 27.89 7.27
N ILE A 119 -4.79 27.36 8.39
CA ILE A 119 -6.19 26.90 8.52
C ILE A 119 -7.16 28.08 8.31
N GLN A 120 -6.92 29.21 8.99
CA GLN A 120 -7.75 30.41 8.84
C GLN A 120 -7.79 30.91 7.39
N GLN A 121 -6.64 30.97 6.72
CA GLN A 121 -6.55 31.37 5.31
C GLN A 121 -7.36 30.44 4.40
N MET A 122 -7.38 29.15 4.68
CA MET A 122 -8.12 28.20 3.86
C MET A 122 -9.65 28.36 4.02
N PHE A 123 -10.14 28.68 5.21
CA PHE A 123 -11.55 29.05 5.43
C PHE A 123 -11.89 30.39 4.74
N ALA A 124 -11.00 31.38 4.86
CA ALA A 124 -11.15 32.69 4.22
C ALA A 124 -11.22 32.57 2.68
N ARG A 125 -10.33 31.78 2.05
CA ARG A 125 -10.36 31.53 0.59
C ARG A 125 -11.65 30.88 0.10
N ARG A 126 -12.34 30.15 0.98
CA ARG A 126 -13.64 29.52 0.68
C ARG A 126 -14.83 30.40 1.06
N ASN A 127 -14.61 31.64 1.51
CA ASN A 127 -15.63 32.55 2.02
C ASN A 127 -16.49 31.92 3.13
N ARG A 128 -15.88 31.15 4.03
CA ARG A 128 -16.56 30.49 5.14
C ARG A 128 -15.99 30.96 6.48
N PRO A 129 -16.83 31.20 7.51
CA PRO A 129 -16.32 31.39 8.86
C PRO A 129 -15.69 30.08 9.36
N MET A 130 -14.55 30.19 10.05
CA MET A 130 -13.88 29.04 10.66
C MET A 130 -14.55 28.72 12.01
N PRO A 131 -15.04 27.49 12.21
CA PRO A 131 -15.48 27.05 13.54
C PRO A 131 -14.33 27.05 14.55
N GLU A 132 -14.60 27.45 15.79
CA GLU A 132 -13.58 27.52 16.86
C GLU A 132 -12.88 26.18 17.07
N ARG A 133 -13.62 25.09 16.92
CA ARG A 133 -13.13 23.72 17.07
C ARG A 133 -11.96 23.39 16.15
N ASN A 134 -11.86 23.99 14.96
CA ASN A 134 -10.74 23.79 14.04
C ASN A 134 -9.39 24.26 14.63
N ARG A 135 -9.41 25.08 15.70
CA ARG A 135 -8.21 25.45 16.46
C ARG A 135 -7.43 24.24 16.98
N VAL A 136 -8.12 23.12 17.30
CA VAL A 136 -7.47 21.88 17.76
C VAL A 136 -6.51 21.30 16.73
N GLN A 137 -6.74 21.55 15.44
CA GLN A 137 -5.89 21.06 14.34
C GLN A 137 -4.55 21.81 14.25
N ALA A 138 -4.37 22.87 15.05
CA ALA A 138 -3.10 23.57 15.21
C ALA A 138 -2.36 23.18 16.50
N LEU A 139 -2.82 22.13 17.21
CA LEU A 139 -2.12 21.54 18.34
C LEU A 139 -1.28 20.34 17.88
N PHE A 140 -0.04 20.27 18.35
CA PHE A 140 0.92 19.22 17.97
C PHE A 140 1.64 18.70 19.22
N PRO A 141 2.03 17.41 19.28
CA PRO A 141 2.93 16.93 20.33
C PRO A 141 4.19 17.80 20.41
N ALA A 142 4.60 18.20 21.61
CA ALA A 142 5.81 19.00 21.78
C ALA A 142 7.03 18.28 21.18
N GLY A 143 7.87 19.01 20.44
CA GLY A 143 9.01 18.44 19.73
C GLY A 143 8.67 17.73 18.41
N SER A 144 7.42 17.78 17.95
CA SER A 144 7.06 17.35 16.59
C SER A 144 7.08 18.51 15.59
N GLU A 145 7.21 18.18 14.32
CA GLU A 145 7.17 19.11 13.19
C GLU A 145 5.84 18.99 12.43
N PRO A 146 5.09 20.09 12.27
CA PRO A 146 3.90 20.09 11.43
C PRO A 146 4.23 19.88 9.94
N ILE A 147 3.41 19.07 9.25
CA ILE A 147 3.47 18.90 7.79
C ILE A 147 2.29 19.67 7.19
N ALA A 148 2.57 20.68 6.37
CA ALA A 148 1.52 21.55 5.83
C ALA A 148 0.51 20.76 4.98
N ASN A 149 -0.78 21.05 5.14
CA ASN A 149 -1.82 20.51 4.28
C ASN A 149 -2.39 21.63 3.39
N PHE A 150 -2.13 21.54 2.09
CA PHE A 150 -2.60 22.53 1.12
C PHE A 150 -3.98 22.20 0.53
N HIS A 151 -4.53 21.03 0.85
CA HIS A 151 -5.79 20.53 0.29
C HIS A 151 -6.91 20.35 1.33
N GLY A 152 -6.61 20.42 2.62
CA GLY A 152 -7.58 20.38 3.71
C GLY A 152 -7.08 21.06 4.99
N THR A 153 -7.88 20.98 6.06
CA THR A 153 -7.63 21.77 7.30
C THR A 153 -6.69 21.08 8.26
N ALA A 154 -6.39 19.79 8.09
CA ALA A 154 -5.63 18.99 9.04
C ALA A 154 -4.16 18.90 8.60
N PRO A 155 -3.21 19.62 9.22
CA PRO A 155 -1.79 19.38 8.97
C PRO A 155 -1.39 17.99 9.46
N GLY A 156 -0.38 17.40 8.82
CA GLY A 156 0.25 16.17 9.28
C GLY A 156 1.24 16.45 10.43
N ILE A 157 1.80 15.37 10.98
CA ILE A 157 2.73 15.42 12.12
C ILE A 157 3.93 14.56 11.79
N TRP A 158 5.13 15.08 11.98
CA TRP A 158 6.40 14.36 11.85
C TRP A 158 7.11 14.37 13.20
N MET A 159 7.38 13.20 13.79
CA MET A 159 7.88 13.13 15.16
C MET A 159 8.83 11.95 15.38
N TRP A 160 9.99 12.21 15.98
CA TRP A 160 10.89 11.18 16.46
C TRP A 160 10.58 10.80 17.91
N LEU A 161 10.54 9.50 18.20
CA LEU A 161 10.60 8.98 19.56
C LEU A 161 11.96 8.32 19.80
N GLY A 162 12.68 8.78 20.83
CA GLY A 162 14.09 8.42 21.07
C GLY A 162 15.05 9.54 20.64
N ARG A 163 16.34 9.23 20.49
CA ARG A 163 17.35 10.23 20.11
C ARG A 163 17.38 10.39 18.60
N ASP A 164 16.84 11.48 18.06
CA ASP A 164 16.83 11.74 16.62
C ASP A 164 18.25 11.53 16.01
N PRO A 165 18.44 10.58 15.07
CA PRO A 165 19.74 10.34 14.45
C PRO A 165 20.21 11.51 13.56
N GLY A 166 19.32 12.44 13.19
CA GLY A 166 19.60 13.62 12.37
C GLY A 166 19.79 14.93 13.14
N ALA A 167 19.55 14.95 14.45
CA ALA A 167 19.74 16.15 15.26
C ALA A 167 21.22 16.49 15.38
N ARG A 168 21.70 17.39 14.51
CA ARG A 168 23.01 18.04 14.68
C ARG A 168 22.95 18.83 15.98
N THR A 169 23.56 18.31 17.04
CA THR A 169 23.83 19.07 18.26
C THR A 169 24.62 20.33 17.89
N GLU A 170 23.98 21.49 17.99
CA GLU A 170 24.68 22.76 18.10
C GLU A 170 25.34 22.83 19.49
N GLU A 171 26.51 22.21 19.64
CA GLU A 171 27.43 22.55 20.73
C GLU A 171 28.86 22.75 20.22
N ARG A 172 29.47 23.80 20.76
CA ARG A 172 30.75 24.45 20.41
C ARG A 172 31.97 23.54 20.67
N GLY A 173 32.97 23.54 19.77
CA GLY A 173 34.35 23.09 20.07
C GLY A 173 35.04 22.32 18.93
N PRO A 174 36.38 22.35 18.79
CA PRO A 174 37.03 22.30 17.47
C PRO A 174 37.14 20.90 16.86
N LYS A 175 37.09 20.91 15.53
CA LYS A 175 37.29 19.80 14.58
C LYS A 175 38.33 18.78 15.04
N SER A 176 37.90 17.53 15.24
CA SER A 176 38.75 16.34 15.10
C SER A 176 37.90 15.07 14.99
N ALA A 177 38.20 14.29 13.94
CA ALA A 177 37.84 12.89 13.68
C ALA A 177 36.34 12.51 13.52
N VAL A 178 36.04 11.96 12.35
CA VAL A 178 34.80 11.27 11.99
C VAL A 178 34.65 9.99 12.84
N PRO A 179 33.50 9.73 13.50
CA PRO A 179 33.19 8.39 13.95
C PRO A 179 32.27 7.71 12.93
N SER A 180 32.87 6.79 12.18
CA SER A 180 32.18 5.71 11.48
C SER A 180 31.72 4.65 12.51
N SER A 181 30.46 4.71 12.96
CA SER A 181 29.74 3.57 13.55
C SER A 181 28.31 3.96 13.94
N ILE A 182 27.37 3.83 13.01
CA ILE A 182 25.91 3.83 13.30
C ILE A 182 25.36 2.39 13.36
N LEU A 183 26.23 1.37 13.21
CA LEU A 183 25.81 -0.02 13.18
C LEU A 183 26.84 -0.88 13.91
N ASP A 184 26.81 -0.87 15.25
CA ASP A 184 27.47 -1.90 16.05
C ASP A 184 26.42 -2.80 16.71
N PRO A 185 26.22 -4.04 16.23
CA PRO A 185 25.29 -5.01 16.80
C PRO A 185 25.65 -5.48 18.22
N GLN A 186 26.83 -5.12 18.76
CA GLN A 186 27.24 -5.48 20.12
C GLN A 186 27.09 -4.36 21.16
N SER A 187 26.54 -3.20 20.78
CA SER A 187 26.27 -2.09 21.71
C SER A 187 25.02 -2.31 22.58
N SER A 188 24.95 -3.44 23.29
CA SER A 188 23.88 -3.79 24.24
C SER A 188 24.19 -3.40 25.71
N ILE A 189 25.18 -2.53 25.96
CA ILE A 189 25.62 -2.20 27.33
C ILE A 189 25.02 -0.88 27.87
N LEU A 190 24.23 -0.13 27.09
CA LEU A 190 23.41 0.98 27.58
C LEU A 190 22.05 0.90 26.88
N GLY A 191 20.99 0.56 27.62
CA GLY A 191 19.64 0.27 27.12
C GLY A 191 18.88 1.43 26.45
N LEU A 192 19.46 2.00 25.39
CA LEU A 192 18.86 3.02 24.54
C LEU A 192 18.07 2.30 23.43
N ARG A 193 16.75 2.42 23.44
CA ARG A 193 15.89 1.92 22.34
C ARG A 193 16.26 2.64 21.03
N PRO A 194 16.23 1.95 19.88
CA PRO A 194 16.42 2.60 18.58
C PRO A 194 15.33 3.65 18.35
N SER A 195 15.71 4.76 17.72
CA SER A 195 14.79 5.87 17.45
C SER A 195 13.78 5.48 16.38
N VAL A 196 12.50 5.74 16.66
CA VAL A 196 11.39 5.41 15.76
C VAL A 196 10.79 6.70 15.22
N LEU A 197 10.57 6.77 13.91
CA LEU A 197 9.90 7.89 13.27
C LEU A 197 8.39 7.63 13.18
N LEU A 198 7.58 8.55 13.70
CA LEU A 198 6.13 8.56 13.55
C LEU A 198 5.75 9.66 12.56
N VAL A 199 4.93 9.32 11.58
CA VAL A 199 4.36 10.29 10.63
C VAL A 199 2.85 10.12 10.57
N ALA A 200 2.09 11.10 11.04
CA ALA A 200 0.64 11.10 10.93
C ALA A 200 0.16 12.00 9.80
N MET A 201 -0.80 11.51 9.03
CA MET A 201 -1.43 12.21 7.91
C MET A 201 -2.96 12.11 8.00
N PRO A 202 -3.70 13.03 7.34
CA PRO A 202 -5.16 12.96 7.29
C PRO A 202 -5.68 11.62 6.75
N GLY A 203 -6.92 11.26 7.11
CA GLY A 203 -7.58 10.06 6.58
C GLY A 203 -8.15 10.23 5.17
N VAL A 204 -8.33 11.48 4.72
CA VAL A 204 -8.92 11.78 3.40
C VAL A 204 -7.89 11.49 2.29
N PRO A 205 -8.17 10.54 1.35
CA PRO A 205 -7.18 10.10 0.36
C PRO A 205 -6.60 11.24 -0.49
N SER A 206 -7.43 12.18 -0.96
CA SER A 206 -6.96 13.29 -1.78
C SER A 206 -5.99 14.23 -1.06
N GLU A 207 -6.10 14.36 0.26
CA GLU A 207 -5.20 15.16 1.09
C GLU A 207 -3.93 14.36 1.41
N MET A 208 -4.10 13.12 1.86
CA MET A 208 -3.03 12.23 2.28
C MET A 208 -2.09 11.89 1.12
N TYR A 209 -2.61 11.55 -0.06
CA TYR A 209 -1.79 11.17 -1.21
C TYR A 209 -0.87 12.32 -1.64
N ARG A 210 -1.38 13.55 -1.64
CA ARG A 210 -0.61 14.75 -1.96
C ARG A 210 0.44 15.04 -0.89
N MET A 211 0.04 15.03 0.38
CA MET A 211 0.97 15.23 1.51
C MET A 211 2.09 14.20 1.49
N PHE A 212 1.77 12.93 1.25
CA PHE A 212 2.76 11.87 1.18
C PHE A 212 3.71 12.08 0.01
N THR A 213 3.16 12.24 -1.20
CA THR A 213 3.92 12.35 -2.45
C THR A 213 4.87 13.56 -2.46
N ASP A 214 4.38 14.71 -2.00
CA ASP A 214 5.04 16.00 -2.16
C ASP A 214 5.95 16.34 -0.98
N GLN A 215 5.66 15.83 0.23
CA GLN A 215 6.36 16.22 1.45
C GLN A 215 6.93 15.05 2.25
N VAL A 216 6.18 13.97 2.50
CA VAL A 216 6.65 12.86 3.36
C VAL A 216 7.68 12.01 2.63
N ARG A 217 7.38 11.54 1.42
CA ARG A 217 8.23 10.63 0.66
C ARG A 217 9.62 11.21 0.38
N PRO A 218 9.80 12.46 -0.09
CA PRO A 218 11.13 13.04 -0.27
C PRO A 218 11.92 13.12 1.05
N ARG A 219 11.25 13.52 2.15
CA ARG A 219 11.88 13.59 3.47
C ARG A 219 12.29 12.21 3.97
N LEU A 220 11.48 11.16 3.77
CA LEU A 220 11.83 9.79 4.15
C LEU A 220 13.08 9.31 3.39
N ILE A 221 13.15 9.59 2.07
CA ILE A 221 14.31 9.26 1.24
C ILE A 221 15.58 9.91 1.80
N GLU A 222 15.52 11.20 2.11
CA GLU A 222 16.65 11.94 2.66
C GLU A 222 17.03 11.46 4.07
N THR A 223 16.05 11.36 4.96
CA THR A 223 16.21 11.00 6.38
C THR A 223 16.87 9.64 6.55
N PHE A 224 16.48 8.67 5.72
CA PHE A 224 16.94 7.30 5.83
C PHE A 224 17.97 6.91 4.75
N GLY A 225 18.36 7.84 3.88
CA GLY A 225 19.28 7.58 2.78
C GLY A 225 18.79 6.47 1.84
N LEU A 226 17.48 6.41 1.58
CA LEU A 226 16.86 5.33 0.82
C LEU A 226 17.26 5.41 -0.65
N ARG A 227 17.97 4.38 -1.13
CA ARG A 227 18.44 4.27 -2.51
C ARG A 227 17.81 3.13 -3.30
N ARG A 228 17.12 2.22 -2.60
CA ARG A 228 16.53 1.02 -3.18
C ARG A 228 15.03 1.20 -3.31
N MET A 229 14.44 0.45 -4.24
CA MET A 229 13.02 0.35 -4.50
C MET A 229 12.65 -1.13 -4.61
N ILE A 230 11.40 -1.45 -4.31
CA ILE A 230 10.81 -2.77 -4.54
C ILE A 230 9.98 -2.68 -5.82
N VAL A 231 10.40 -3.42 -6.84
CA VAL A 231 9.69 -3.50 -8.12
C VAL A 231 9.00 -4.84 -8.21
N HIS A 232 7.76 -4.82 -8.71
CA HIS A 232 6.94 -5.99 -8.92
C HIS A 232 6.63 -6.17 -10.40
N ARG A 233 6.75 -7.40 -10.89
CA ARG A 233 6.16 -7.84 -12.15
C ARG A 233 5.04 -8.83 -11.86
N LYS A 234 3.83 -8.50 -12.31
CA LYS A 234 2.63 -9.33 -12.14
C LYS A 234 2.36 -10.08 -13.43
N ILE A 235 2.30 -11.41 -13.35
CA ILE A 235 2.01 -12.32 -14.46
C ILE A 235 0.66 -12.99 -14.15
N ASN A 236 -0.30 -12.86 -15.06
CA ASN A 236 -1.67 -13.33 -14.87
C ASN A 236 -1.92 -14.65 -15.60
N VAL A 237 -2.47 -15.61 -14.87
CA VAL A 237 -2.65 -17.00 -15.26
C VAL A 237 -4.12 -17.38 -15.11
N PHE A 238 -4.67 -18.10 -16.09
CA PHE A 238 -6.05 -18.57 -16.08
C PHE A 238 -6.13 -20.02 -16.60
N GLY A 239 -7.11 -20.79 -16.11
CA GLY A 239 -7.40 -22.15 -16.57
C GLY A 239 -6.69 -23.27 -15.80
N ALA A 240 -6.08 -22.96 -14.66
CA ALA A 240 -5.52 -23.95 -13.72
C ALA A 240 -5.87 -23.56 -12.28
N GLY A 241 -5.93 -24.54 -11.39
CA GLY A 241 -6.10 -24.31 -9.95
C GLY A 241 -4.79 -23.89 -9.28
N GLU A 242 -4.89 -23.27 -8.09
CA GLU A 242 -3.73 -22.76 -7.34
C GLU A 242 -2.68 -23.85 -7.09
N SER A 243 -3.09 -25.03 -6.61
CA SER A 243 -2.17 -26.14 -6.32
C SER A 243 -1.46 -26.68 -7.56
N ASP A 244 -2.09 -26.64 -8.74
CA ASP A 244 -1.44 -27.05 -9.99
C ASP A 244 -0.35 -26.03 -10.37
N VAL A 245 -0.66 -24.74 -10.32
CA VAL A 245 0.33 -23.67 -10.57
C VAL A 245 1.47 -23.73 -9.57
N GLU A 246 1.17 -23.87 -8.27
CA GLU A 246 2.17 -23.96 -7.22
C GLU A 246 3.10 -25.17 -7.44
N SER A 247 2.55 -26.35 -7.72
CA SER A 247 3.33 -27.58 -7.94
C SER A 247 4.36 -27.44 -9.07
N ARG A 248 4.03 -26.67 -10.11
CA ARG A 248 4.92 -26.39 -11.25
C ARG A 248 5.98 -25.34 -10.95
N LEU A 249 5.81 -24.55 -9.89
CA LEU A 249 6.67 -23.41 -9.52
C LEU A 249 7.29 -23.53 -8.12
N LEU A 250 7.26 -24.71 -7.50
CA LEU A 250 7.69 -24.95 -6.10
C LEU A 250 9.10 -24.42 -5.78
N ASP A 251 10.06 -24.50 -6.70
CA ASP A 251 11.41 -23.95 -6.54
C ASP A 251 11.44 -22.41 -6.66
N LEU A 252 10.51 -21.82 -7.41
CA LEU A 252 10.37 -20.37 -7.56
C LEU A 252 9.67 -19.73 -6.37
N THR A 253 8.79 -20.45 -5.68
CA THR A 253 8.00 -19.93 -4.55
C THR A 253 8.62 -20.17 -3.18
N GLN A 254 9.87 -20.68 -3.13
CA GLN A 254 10.56 -20.95 -1.87
C GLN A 254 10.79 -19.67 -1.05
N ARG A 255 10.55 -19.76 0.25
CA ARG A 255 10.79 -18.66 1.20
C ARG A 255 12.26 -18.24 1.19
N GLY A 256 12.51 -16.93 1.13
CA GLY A 256 13.85 -16.36 1.15
C GLY A 256 14.56 -16.33 -0.21
N ARG A 257 13.92 -16.81 -1.28
CA ARG A 257 14.42 -16.66 -2.64
C ARG A 257 14.44 -15.19 -3.07
N GLN A 258 15.44 -14.80 -3.86
CA GLN A 258 15.46 -13.53 -4.58
C GLN A 258 15.61 -13.76 -6.10
N PRO A 259 14.76 -13.15 -6.94
CA PRO A 259 13.55 -12.40 -6.58
C PRO A 259 12.50 -13.28 -5.89
N GLU A 260 11.66 -12.67 -5.05
CA GLU A 260 10.56 -13.35 -4.36
C GLU A 260 9.41 -13.59 -5.34
N VAL A 261 8.77 -14.76 -5.29
CA VAL A 261 7.58 -15.06 -6.09
C VAL A 261 6.41 -15.36 -5.16
N GLY A 262 5.42 -14.46 -5.16
CA GLY A 262 4.15 -14.66 -4.47
C GLY A 262 3.06 -15.14 -5.43
N ILE A 263 2.17 -15.98 -4.95
CA ILE A 263 0.96 -16.42 -5.66
C ILE A 263 -0.26 -15.82 -4.97
N THR A 264 -1.19 -15.30 -5.76
CA THR A 264 -2.48 -14.79 -5.27
C THR A 264 -3.59 -15.23 -6.22
N VAL A 265 -4.80 -15.45 -5.69
CA VAL A 265 -5.96 -15.89 -6.48
C VAL A 265 -7.10 -14.90 -6.30
N HIS A 266 -7.71 -14.49 -7.41
CA HIS A 266 -8.91 -13.64 -7.44
C HIS A 266 -9.75 -13.99 -8.67
N ASP A 267 -11.05 -14.29 -8.47
CA ASP A 267 -12.00 -14.58 -9.56
C ASP A 267 -11.46 -15.54 -10.63
N ALA A 268 -10.93 -16.68 -10.20
CA ALA A 268 -10.31 -17.73 -11.05
C ALA A 268 -9.04 -17.30 -11.82
N THR A 269 -8.57 -16.06 -11.65
CA THR A 269 -7.26 -15.61 -12.10
C THR A 269 -6.23 -15.83 -11.00
N ILE A 270 -5.13 -16.49 -11.36
CA ILE A 270 -3.96 -16.63 -10.51
C ILE A 270 -2.94 -15.58 -10.93
N SER A 271 -2.55 -14.70 -10.02
CA SER A 271 -1.52 -13.69 -10.25
C SER A 271 -0.23 -14.08 -9.55
N LEU A 272 0.83 -14.22 -10.33
CA LEU A 272 2.20 -14.44 -9.87
C LEU A 272 2.91 -13.09 -9.78
N ARG A 273 3.33 -12.71 -8.58
CA ARG A 273 4.04 -11.46 -8.33
C ARG A 273 5.52 -11.76 -8.09
N VAL A 274 6.36 -11.42 -9.07
CA VAL A 274 7.82 -11.51 -8.95
C VAL A 274 8.34 -10.17 -8.44
N ALA A 275 8.96 -10.16 -7.26
CA ALA A 275 9.40 -8.96 -6.55
C ALA A 275 10.92 -8.92 -6.39
N ALA A 276 11.54 -7.79 -6.73
CA ALA A 276 12.97 -7.57 -6.52
C ALA A 276 13.22 -6.22 -5.84
N ALA A 277 14.20 -6.19 -4.93
CA ALA A 277 14.71 -4.95 -4.36
C ALA A 277 15.99 -4.50 -5.12
N CYS A 278 16.00 -3.29 -5.66
CA CYS A 278 17.04 -2.80 -6.58
C CYS A 278 17.22 -1.28 -6.45
N GLU A 279 18.30 -0.71 -6.99
CA GLU A 279 18.50 0.75 -7.01
C GLU A 279 17.87 1.41 -8.25
N THR A 280 17.68 0.65 -9.32
CA THR A 280 17.11 1.16 -10.57
C THR A 280 16.11 0.18 -11.19
N GLU A 281 15.16 0.70 -11.96
CA GLU A 281 14.20 -0.14 -12.71
C GLU A 281 14.89 -1.11 -13.68
N ALA A 282 16.00 -0.67 -14.30
CA ALA A 282 16.76 -1.50 -15.23
C ALA A 282 17.41 -2.71 -14.53
N GLU A 283 17.99 -2.50 -13.35
CA GLU A 283 18.50 -3.59 -12.50
C GLU A 283 17.36 -4.53 -12.07
N ALA A 284 16.21 -3.97 -11.68
CA ALA A 284 15.03 -4.75 -11.33
C ALA A 284 14.62 -5.70 -12.46
N GLN A 285 14.57 -5.19 -13.69
CA GLN A 285 14.23 -5.99 -14.86
C GLN A 285 15.24 -7.12 -15.06
N GLN A 286 16.54 -6.85 -14.93
CA GLN A 286 17.59 -7.87 -15.05
C GLN A 286 17.47 -8.97 -13.98
N LEU A 287 17.07 -8.62 -12.75
CA LEU A 287 16.85 -9.58 -11.67
C LEU A 287 15.57 -10.41 -11.85
N ILE A 288 14.50 -9.78 -12.34
CA ILE A 288 13.17 -10.41 -12.51
C ILE A 288 13.10 -11.29 -13.76
N GLU A 289 13.71 -10.86 -14.87
CA GLU A 289 13.56 -11.49 -16.19
C GLU A 289 13.88 -13.00 -16.20
N PRO A 290 14.96 -13.50 -15.58
CA PRO A 290 15.25 -14.94 -15.57
C PRO A 290 14.13 -15.76 -14.93
N THR A 291 13.57 -15.26 -13.82
CA THR A 291 12.48 -15.94 -13.09
C THR A 291 11.17 -15.85 -13.88
N ALA A 292 10.86 -14.68 -14.45
CA ALA A 292 9.70 -14.50 -15.32
C ALA A 292 9.74 -15.45 -16.52
N ARG A 293 10.89 -15.58 -17.19
CA ARG A 293 11.07 -16.53 -18.30
C ARG A 293 10.79 -17.97 -17.89
N THR A 294 11.29 -18.42 -16.73
CA THR A 294 10.98 -19.76 -16.23
C THR A 294 9.50 -19.95 -15.96
N ILE A 295 8.80 -18.93 -15.43
CA ILE A 295 7.34 -18.96 -15.28
C ILE A 295 6.66 -19.15 -16.65
N TYR A 296 7.06 -18.36 -17.65
CA TYR A 296 6.53 -18.48 -19.02
C TYR A 296 6.77 -19.86 -19.64
N GLU A 297 7.96 -20.43 -19.48
CA GLU A 297 8.33 -21.75 -19.99
C GLU A 297 7.47 -22.87 -19.37
N ARG A 298 7.20 -22.78 -18.06
CA ARG A 298 6.50 -23.84 -17.32
C ARG A 298 4.98 -23.75 -17.40
N LEU A 299 4.43 -22.54 -17.47
CA LEU A 299 2.98 -22.31 -17.50
C LEU A 299 2.44 -22.16 -18.92
N GLY A 300 3.27 -21.71 -19.87
CA GLY A 300 2.95 -21.63 -21.28
C GLY A 300 1.61 -20.94 -21.55
N LYS A 301 0.67 -21.66 -22.15
CA LYS A 301 -0.66 -21.15 -22.56
C LYS A 301 -1.57 -20.72 -21.41
N LEU A 302 -1.24 -21.09 -20.17
CA LEU A 302 -2.03 -20.65 -19.01
C LEU A 302 -1.78 -19.17 -18.71
N VAL A 303 -0.64 -18.61 -19.11
CA VAL A 303 -0.35 -17.17 -18.97
C VAL A 303 -1.10 -16.40 -20.04
N PHE A 304 -1.95 -15.45 -19.64
CA PHE A 304 -2.74 -14.65 -20.57
C PHE A 304 -2.27 -13.20 -20.69
N GLY A 305 -1.68 -12.62 -19.63
CA GLY A 305 -1.30 -11.21 -19.62
C GLY A 305 -0.40 -10.84 -18.45
N GLU A 306 -0.02 -9.57 -18.39
CA GLU A 306 0.79 -9.00 -17.30
C GLU A 306 0.13 -7.73 -16.71
N GLY A 307 0.54 -7.38 -15.49
CA GLY A 307 0.06 -6.18 -14.81
C GLY A 307 -1.46 -6.20 -14.60
N ASP A 308 -2.10 -5.17 -15.15
CA ASP A 308 -3.56 -4.95 -15.06
C ASP A 308 -4.30 -5.53 -16.28
N ASP A 309 -3.65 -6.38 -17.07
CA ASP A 309 -4.33 -7.13 -18.12
C ASP A 309 -5.40 -8.05 -17.51
N GLU A 310 -6.59 -7.98 -18.11
CA GLU A 310 -7.75 -8.84 -17.89
C GLU A 310 -7.98 -9.63 -19.19
N LEU A 311 -8.79 -10.69 -19.15
CA LEU A 311 -9.01 -11.56 -20.31
C LEU A 311 -9.51 -10.79 -21.55
N GLU A 312 -10.43 -9.84 -21.35
CA GLU A 312 -10.96 -8.98 -22.41
C GLU A 312 -9.86 -8.12 -23.05
N HIS A 313 -8.86 -7.66 -22.29
CA HIS A 313 -7.73 -6.89 -22.82
C HIS A 313 -6.93 -7.73 -23.82
N VAL A 314 -6.71 -9.01 -23.50
CA VAL A 314 -6.01 -9.96 -24.37
C VAL A 314 -6.83 -10.24 -25.63
N VAL A 315 -8.13 -10.51 -25.48
CA VAL A 315 -9.05 -10.75 -26.61
C VAL A 315 -9.04 -9.56 -27.57
N ALA A 316 -9.13 -8.32 -27.04
CA ALA A 316 -9.09 -7.12 -27.85
C ALA A 316 -7.79 -7.00 -28.66
N ARG A 317 -6.63 -7.23 -28.04
CA ARG A 317 -5.33 -7.22 -28.75
C ARG A 317 -5.25 -8.32 -29.81
N MET A 318 -5.76 -9.51 -29.52
CA MET A 318 -5.79 -10.61 -30.48
C MET A 318 -6.68 -10.32 -31.69
N LEU A 319 -7.88 -9.76 -31.48
CA LEU A 319 -8.78 -9.37 -32.55
C LEU A 319 -8.18 -8.26 -33.41
N GLN A 320 -7.59 -7.23 -32.80
CA GLN A 320 -6.97 -6.11 -33.50
C GLN A 320 -5.77 -6.54 -34.34
N SER A 321 -4.85 -7.32 -33.76
CA SER A 321 -3.64 -7.80 -34.46
C SER A 321 -3.99 -8.68 -35.66
N ARG A 322 -5.09 -9.43 -35.58
CA ARG A 322 -5.58 -10.30 -36.66
C ARG A 322 -6.60 -9.63 -37.58
N ARG A 323 -6.97 -8.37 -37.32
CA ARG A 323 -8.04 -7.64 -38.01
C ARG A 323 -9.36 -8.41 -38.07
N LEU A 324 -9.68 -9.12 -36.99
CA LEU A 324 -10.91 -9.88 -36.83
C LEU A 324 -11.98 -9.06 -36.10
N THR A 325 -13.22 -9.49 -36.25
CA THR A 325 -14.36 -8.93 -35.53
C THR A 325 -15.06 -10.02 -34.74
N LEU A 326 -15.72 -9.63 -33.65
CA LEU A 326 -16.40 -10.52 -32.71
C LEU A 326 -17.86 -10.08 -32.51
N ALA A 327 -18.77 -11.03 -32.34
CA ALA A 327 -20.12 -10.83 -31.84
C ALA A 327 -20.42 -11.88 -30.76
N THR A 328 -21.35 -11.62 -29.84
CA THR A 328 -21.75 -12.58 -28.80
C THR A 328 -23.23 -12.93 -28.85
N ALA A 329 -23.57 -14.13 -28.40
CA ALA A 329 -24.92 -14.55 -28.05
C ALA A 329 -24.88 -15.08 -26.61
N GLU A 330 -25.66 -14.50 -25.71
CA GLU A 330 -25.54 -14.70 -24.26
C GLU A 330 -26.85 -15.18 -23.64
N GLY A 331 -26.80 -16.32 -22.96
CA GLY A 331 -27.89 -16.81 -22.10
C GLY A 331 -27.61 -16.47 -20.64
N CYS A 332 -27.04 -17.41 -19.89
CA CYS A 332 -26.82 -17.31 -18.45
C CYS A 332 -26.00 -16.09 -17.99
N THR A 333 -25.11 -15.56 -18.83
CA THR A 333 -24.30 -14.38 -18.51
C THR A 333 -25.07 -13.07 -18.62
N GLY A 334 -26.25 -13.06 -19.24
CA GLY A 334 -27.15 -11.90 -19.26
C GLY A 334 -26.55 -10.62 -19.89
N GLY A 335 -25.50 -10.72 -20.70
CA GLY A 335 -24.81 -9.57 -21.29
C GLY A 335 -23.50 -9.17 -20.61
N ILE A 336 -23.05 -9.89 -19.57
CA ILE A 336 -21.78 -9.60 -18.89
C ILE A 336 -20.58 -9.71 -19.85
N VAL A 337 -20.60 -10.63 -20.81
CA VAL A 337 -19.48 -10.78 -21.76
C VAL A 337 -19.43 -9.56 -22.68
N ALA A 338 -20.57 -9.16 -23.25
CA ALA A 338 -20.69 -7.93 -24.03
C ALA A 338 -20.23 -6.70 -23.21
N GLN A 339 -20.67 -6.59 -21.95
CA GLN A 339 -20.29 -5.49 -21.07
C GLN A 339 -18.77 -5.41 -20.88
N ARG A 340 -18.10 -6.52 -20.54
CA ARG A 340 -16.64 -6.57 -20.39
C ARG A 340 -15.91 -6.18 -21.67
N LEU A 341 -16.33 -6.70 -22.82
CA LEU A 341 -15.70 -6.37 -24.11
C LEU A 341 -15.88 -4.89 -24.47
N THR A 342 -17.06 -4.32 -24.23
CA THR A 342 -17.37 -2.91 -24.53
C THR A 342 -16.78 -1.92 -23.54
N ALA A 343 -16.37 -2.35 -22.34
CA ALA A 343 -15.65 -1.52 -21.38
C ALA A 343 -14.27 -1.08 -21.90
N ILE A 344 -13.71 -1.79 -22.88
CA ILE A 344 -12.41 -1.47 -23.48
C ILE A 344 -12.56 -0.28 -24.44
N PRO A 345 -11.80 0.82 -24.24
CA PRO A 345 -11.82 1.95 -25.15
C PRO A 345 -11.55 1.55 -26.61
N GLY A 346 -12.48 1.91 -27.50
CA GLY A 346 -12.40 1.61 -28.93
C GLY A 346 -12.89 0.21 -29.34
N ALA A 347 -13.64 -0.48 -28.47
CA ALA A 347 -14.28 -1.76 -28.77
C ALA A 347 -15.11 -1.75 -30.07
N SER A 348 -15.75 -0.62 -30.41
CA SER A 348 -16.58 -0.48 -31.63
C SER A 348 -15.86 -0.79 -32.95
N ARG A 349 -14.52 -0.81 -32.98
CA ARG A 349 -13.74 -1.19 -34.16
C ARG A 349 -13.74 -2.69 -34.45
N TRP A 350 -13.96 -3.52 -33.44
CA TRP A 350 -13.81 -4.98 -33.53
C TRP A 350 -14.98 -5.75 -32.93
N TYR A 351 -15.74 -5.18 -31.99
CA TYR A 351 -16.95 -5.79 -31.46
C TYR A 351 -18.19 -5.30 -32.23
N ARG A 352 -18.91 -6.23 -32.85
CA ARG A 352 -20.08 -5.95 -33.70
C ARG A 352 -21.38 -5.82 -32.93
N GLY A 353 -21.40 -6.23 -31.67
CA GLY A 353 -22.59 -6.29 -30.83
C GLY A 353 -22.89 -7.72 -30.41
N GLY A 354 -24.02 -7.90 -29.74
CA GLY A 354 -24.45 -9.22 -29.31
C GLY A 354 -25.94 -9.26 -28.98
N VAL A 355 -26.45 -10.48 -28.81
CA VAL A 355 -27.83 -10.78 -28.45
C VAL A 355 -27.84 -11.42 -27.07
N VAL A 356 -28.64 -10.89 -26.14
CA VAL A 356 -28.92 -11.56 -24.87
C VAL A 356 -30.16 -12.43 -25.05
N ALA A 357 -29.95 -13.70 -25.40
CA ALA A 357 -30.99 -14.69 -25.67
C ALA A 357 -31.33 -15.48 -24.40
N TYR A 358 -31.90 -14.78 -23.41
CA TYR A 358 -32.23 -15.36 -22.10
C TYR A 358 -33.46 -16.27 -22.16
N ALA A 359 -34.47 -15.90 -22.96
CA ALA A 359 -35.70 -16.66 -23.15
C ALA A 359 -35.56 -17.67 -24.31
N HIS A 360 -36.31 -18.78 -24.23
CA HIS A 360 -36.26 -19.86 -25.22
C HIS A 360 -36.63 -19.36 -26.62
N GLU A 361 -37.65 -18.50 -26.70
CA GLU A 361 -38.15 -17.92 -27.95
C GLU A 361 -37.09 -17.07 -28.63
N ILE A 362 -36.30 -16.29 -27.88
CA ILE A 362 -35.23 -15.45 -28.45
C ILE A 362 -34.10 -16.31 -29.03
N LYS A 363 -33.78 -17.46 -28.41
CA LYS A 363 -32.78 -18.39 -28.95
C LYS A 363 -33.21 -18.96 -30.30
N HIS A 364 -34.49 -19.28 -30.45
CA HIS A 364 -35.04 -19.78 -31.71
C HIS A 364 -35.20 -18.65 -32.73
N ASP A 365 -35.95 -17.60 -32.40
CA ASP A 365 -36.43 -16.61 -33.36
C ASP A 365 -35.33 -15.69 -33.90
N TRP A 366 -34.28 -15.42 -33.10
CA TRP A 366 -33.22 -14.46 -33.47
C TRP A 366 -31.89 -15.13 -33.78
N LEU A 367 -31.65 -16.35 -33.29
CA LEU A 367 -30.36 -17.04 -33.41
C LEU A 367 -30.46 -18.40 -34.11
N ASP A 368 -31.66 -18.82 -34.54
CA ASP A 368 -31.92 -20.10 -35.21
C ASP A 368 -31.40 -21.33 -34.42
N VAL A 369 -31.43 -21.27 -33.08
CA VAL A 369 -31.02 -22.40 -32.24
C VAL A 369 -32.07 -23.51 -32.33
N PRO A 370 -31.68 -24.76 -32.67
CA PRO A 370 -32.60 -25.89 -32.78
C PRO A 370 -33.41 -26.14 -31.50
N THR A 371 -34.72 -26.37 -31.64
CA THR A 371 -35.65 -26.57 -30.52
C THR A 371 -35.26 -27.74 -29.62
N ASP A 372 -34.73 -28.82 -30.19
CA ASP A 372 -34.25 -30.00 -29.47
C ASP A 372 -33.04 -29.70 -28.56
N LEU A 373 -32.27 -28.63 -28.82
CA LEU A 373 -31.20 -28.14 -27.95
C LEU A 373 -31.68 -27.14 -26.88
N VAL A 374 -32.85 -26.54 -27.07
CA VAL A 374 -33.42 -25.53 -26.15
C VAL A 374 -34.28 -26.20 -25.07
N ASP A 375 -34.93 -27.31 -25.41
CA ASP A 375 -35.87 -28.04 -24.54
C ASP A 375 -35.22 -29.20 -23.76
N ALA A 376 -33.90 -29.44 -23.94
CA ALA A 376 -33.09 -30.40 -23.19
C ALA A 376 -32.51 -29.78 -21.92
#